data_AF-A0A7K4NSU8-F1
#
_entry.id   AF-A0A7K4NSU8-F1
#
_cell.length_a   1.000
_cell.length_b   1.000
_cell.length_c   1.000
_cell.angle_alpha   90.00
_cell.angle_beta   90.00
_cell.angle_gamma   90.00
#
_symmetry.space_group_name_H-M   'P 1'
#
loop_
_entity.id
_entity.type
_entity.pdbx_description
1 polymer ?
#
loop_
_entity_poly.entity_id
_entity_poly.type
_entity_poly.pdbx_seq_one_letter_code
_entity_poly.pdbx_strand_id
1 'polypeptide(L)'
;MDNNPITTSIRRIIFENFNDADLKFNNDQVFEILKQNEKIDPSLTAIDMEVYFKELCDAEILRNIGQNLNTQWFKLFESIEKIQCNSCKKESYIISSENRICQNSSCGSTF
;
A
#
# COMPACT_ATOMS: atom_id res chain seq x y z
N MET A 1 7.88 15.55 -11.23
CA MET A 1 6.71 14.86 -10.67
C MET A 1 7.23 13.63 -9.99
N ASP A 2 7.01 13.51 -8.68
CA ASP A 2 7.40 12.32 -7.95
C ASP A 2 6.50 11.17 -8.42
N ASN A 3 6.99 10.33 -9.32
CA ASN A 3 6.31 9.10 -9.75
C ASN A 3 6.38 8.09 -8.59
N ASN A 4 5.59 8.35 -7.56
CA ASN A 4 5.42 7.43 -6.45
C ASN A 4 4.43 6.35 -6.91
N PRO A 5 4.80 5.05 -6.88
CA PRO A 5 3.89 3.98 -7.27
C PRO A 5 2.59 4.03 -6.44
N ILE A 6 1.46 3.73 -7.07
CA ILE A 6 0.14 3.65 -6.39
C ILE A 6 0.20 2.68 -5.21
N THR A 7 0.97 1.59 -5.32
CA THR A 7 1.22 0.64 -4.24
C THR A 7 1.88 1.27 -3.02
N THR A 8 2.76 2.26 -3.19
CA THR A 8 3.34 3.04 -2.07
C THR A 8 2.27 3.86 -1.36
N SER A 9 1.36 4.47 -2.11
CA SER A 9 0.23 5.23 -1.55
C SER A 9 -0.76 4.35 -0.80
N ILE A 10 -1.05 3.16 -1.34
CA ILE A 10 -1.86 2.14 -0.66
C ILE A 10 -1.21 1.73 0.66
N ARG A 11 0.09 1.42 0.66
CA ARG A 11 0.84 1.07 1.88
C ARG A 11 0.81 2.17 2.93
N ARG A 12 0.93 3.44 2.53
CA ARG A 12 0.77 4.58 3.44
C ARG A 12 -0.61 4.61 4.08
N ILE A 13 -1.67 4.49 3.30
CA ILE A 13 -3.05 4.52 3.81
C ILE A 13 -3.29 3.36 4.79
N ILE A 14 -2.79 2.17 4.47
CA ILE A 14 -2.84 1.02 5.38
C ILE A 14 -2.07 1.32 6.67
N PHE A 15 -0.86 1.87 6.59
CA PHE A 15 -0.09 2.29 7.77
C PHE A 15 -0.86 3.29 8.66
N GLU A 16 -1.57 4.23 8.06
CA GLU A 16 -2.27 5.30 8.79
C GLU A 16 -3.62 4.86 9.37
N ASN A 17 -4.32 3.91 8.74
CA ASN A 17 -5.71 3.59 9.07
C ASN A 17 -5.97 2.13 9.46
N PHE A 18 -5.12 1.20 9.02
CA PHE A 18 -5.38 -0.24 9.07
C PHE A 18 -4.16 -1.06 9.54
N ASN A 19 -3.22 -0.46 10.27
CA ASN A 19 -1.92 -1.04 10.59
C ASN A 19 -1.92 -2.03 11.78
N ASP A 20 -2.90 -2.91 11.80
CA ASP A 20 -3.08 -3.94 12.82
C ASP A 20 -3.35 -5.27 12.13
N ALA A 21 -2.59 -6.31 12.47
CA ALA A 21 -2.72 -7.64 11.87
C ALA A 21 -4.06 -8.33 12.19
N ASP A 22 -4.71 -7.93 13.29
CA ASP A 22 -6.03 -8.45 13.66
C ASP A 22 -7.17 -7.73 12.94
N LEU A 23 -6.92 -6.51 12.45
CA LEU A 23 -7.90 -5.70 11.75
C LEU A 23 -8.15 -6.22 10.32
N LYS A 24 -9.42 -6.24 9.92
CA LYS A 24 -9.86 -6.54 8.56
C LYS A 24 -10.26 -5.25 7.87
N PHE A 25 -9.83 -5.10 6.63
CA PHE A 25 -10.22 -3.98 5.77
C PHE A 25 -10.48 -4.48 4.35
N ASN A 26 -10.97 -3.62 3.47
CA ASN A 26 -11.18 -3.97 2.07
C ASN A 26 -10.60 -2.92 1.10
N ASN A 27 -10.48 -3.30 -0.17
CA ASN A 27 -9.99 -2.41 -1.22
C ASN A 27 -10.87 -1.15 -1.39
N ASP A 28 -12.18 -1.25 -1.22
CA ASP A 28 -13.09 -0.11 -1.36
C ASP A 28 -12.78 0.99 -0.33
N GLN A 29 -12.58 0.62 0.94
CA GLN A 29 -12.20 1.55 2.01
C GLN A 29 -10.87 2.26 1.72
N VAL A 30 -9.86 1.49 1.30
CA VAL A 30 -8.55 2.06 0.93
C VAL A 30 -8.69 2.98 -0.28
N PHE A 31 -9.53 2.60 -1.25
CA PHE A 31 -9.74 3.37 -2.46
C PHE A 31 -10.50 4.69 -2.22
N GLU A 32 -11.49 4.69 -1.33
CA GLU A 32 -12.17 5.91 -0.90
C GLU A 32 -11.19 6.89 -0.26
N ILE A 33 -10.30 6.41 0.61
CA ILE A 33 -9.27 7.24 1.24
C ILE A 33 -8.26 7.74 0.19
N LEU A 34 -7.86 6.90 -0.78
CA LEU A 34 -7.00 7.31 -1.89
C LEU A 34 -7.62 8.47 -2.67
N LYS A 35 -8.91 8.40 -3.00
CA LYS A 35 -9.63 9.47 -3.72
C LYS A 35 -9.68 10.78 -2.93
N GLN A 36 -9.71 10.72 -1.61
CA GLN A 36 -9.75 11.89 -0.74
C GLN A 36 -8.37 12.52 -0.53
N ASN A 37 -7.34 11.69 -0.34
CA ASN A 37 -6.02 12.13 0.10
C ASN A 37 -5.01 12.30 -1.04
N GLU A 38 -5.22 11.65 -2.18
CA GLU A 38 -4.29 11.69 -3.31
C GLU A 38 -4.94 12.19 -4.60
N LYS A 39 -4.14 12.85 -5.44
CA LYS A 39 -4.50 13.25 -6.81
C LYS A 39 -4.47 12.04 -7.76
N ILE A 40 -5.09 10.93 -7.38
CA ILE A 40 -5.29 9.80 -8.29
C ILE A 40 -6.34 10.18 -9.33
N ASP A 41 -6.25 9.59 -10.52
CA ASP A 41 -7.18 9.90 -11.60
C ASP A 41 -8.62 9.56 -11.18
N PRO A 42 -9.55 10.53 -11.19
CA PRO A 42 -10.93 10.31 -10.75
C PRO A 42 -11.69 9.31 -11.62
N SER A 43 -11.20 8.99 -12.82
CA SER A 43 -11.76 7.96 -13.70
C SER A 43 -11.46 6.53 -13.24
N LEU A 44 -10.49 6.34 -12.33
CA LEU A 44 -10.19 5.02 -11.79
C LEU A 44 -11.40 4.43 -11.06
N THR A 45 -11.58 3.14 -11.27
CA THR A 45 -12.59 2.32 -10.61
C THR A 45 -11.94 1.32 -9.66
N ALA A 46 -12.75 0.69 -8.80
CA ALA A 46 -12.25 -0.38 -7.93
C ALA A 46 -11.62 -1.53 -8.72
N ILE A 47 -12.10 -1.79 -9.94
CA ILE A 47 -11.57 -2.83 -10.84
C ILE A 47 -10.15 -2.48 -11.28
N ASP A 48 -9.91 -1.23 -11.68
CA ASP A 48 -8.57 -0.77 -12.09
C ASP A 48 -7.56 -0.87 -10.95
N MET A 49 -8.04 -0.85 -9.70
CA MET A 49 -7.21 -0.95 -8.52
C MET A 49 -6.86 -2.39 -8.13
N GLU A 50 -7.60 -3.39 -8.60
CA GLU A 50 -7.40 -4.80 -8.22
C GLU A 50 -5.96 -5.27 -8.48
N VAL A 51 -5.35 -4.81 -9.58
CA VAL A 51 -3.97 -5.16 -9.93
C VAL A 51 -2.98 -4.76 -8.83
N TYR A 52 -3.14 -3.59 -8.21
CA TYR A 52 -2.23 -3.12 -7.17
C TYR A 52 -2.41 -3.88 -5.86
N PHE A 53 -3.64 -4.23 -5.49
CA PHE A 53 -3.88 -5.10 -4.32
C PHE A 53 -3.35 -6.50 -4.56
N LYS A 54 -3.46 -7.01 -5.79
CA LYS A 54 -2.86 -8.28 -6.18
C LYS A 54 -1.34 -8.25 -6.06
N GLU A 55 -0.67 -7.21 -6.55
CA GLU A 55 0.78 -7.04 -6.38
C GLU A 55 1.20 -7.08 -4.91
N LEU A 56 0.43 -6.42 -4.02
CA LEU A 56 0.70 -6.43 -2.58
C LEU A 56 0.42 -7.78 -1.91
N CYS A 57 -0.50 -8.58 -2.46
CA CYS A 57 -0.72 -9.95 -2.01
C CYS A 57 0.41 -10.89 -2.46
N ASP A 58 0.82 -10.76 -3.73
CA ASP A 58 1.91 -11.57 -4.31
C ASP A 58 3.25 -11.26 -3.63
N ALA A 59 3.43 -10.05 -3.10
CA ALA A 59 4.57 -9.63 -2.29
C ALA A 59 4.42 -9.97 -0.78
N GLU A 60 3.41 -10.75 -0.40
CA GLU A 60 3.18 -11.22 0.99
C GLU A 60 3.02 -10.09 2.03
N ILE A 61 2.58 -8.91 1.61
CA ILE A 61 2.26 -7.79 2.52
C ILE A 61 0.81 -7.92 2.98
N LEU A 62 -0.08 -8.21 2.03
CA LEU A 62 -1.50 -8.38 2.25
C LEU A 62 -1.89 -9.84 2.11
N ARG A 63 -2.72 -10.30 3.04
CA ARG A 63 -3.42 -11.58 2.93
C ARG A 63 -4.84 -11.32 2.49
N ASN A 64 -5.20 -11.76 1.28
CA ASN A 64 -6.61 -11.83 0.88
C ASN A 64 -7.32 -12.92 1.71
N ILE A 65 -8.38 -12.54 2.42
CA ILE A 65 -9.17 -13.41 3.30
C ILE A 65 -10.58 -13.68 2.77
N GLY A 66 -10.92 -13.16 1.60
CA GLY A 66 -12.22 -13.36 0.97
C GLY A 66 -12.54 -12.28 -0.06
N GLN A 67 -13.47 -12.57 -0.94
CA GLN A 67 -13.92 -11.66 -1.97
C GLN A 67 -15.43 -11.81 -2.19
N ASN A 68 -16.10 -10.69 -2.45
CA ASN A 68 -17.47 -10.65 -2.92
C ASN A 68 -17.57 -9.63 -4.06
N LEU A 69 -17.87 -10.10 -5.28
CA LEU A 69 -17.76 -9.29 -6.50
C LEU A 69 -16.36 -8.68 -6.60
N ASN A 70 -16.24 -7.36 -6.71
CA ASN A 70 -14.98 -6.63 -6.83
C ASN A 70 -14.41 -6.20 -5.45
N THR A 71 -15.17 -6.40 -4.37
CA THR A 71 -14.72 -6.10 -3.01
C THR A 71 -13.89 -7.26 -2.47
N GLN A 72 -12.61 -7.00 -2.25
CA GLN A 72 -11.65 -7.93 -1.67
C GLN A 72 -11.36 -7.53 -0.23
N TRP A 73 -11.39 -8.51 0.67
CA TRP A 73 -11.10 -8.32 2.09
C TRP A 73 -9.68 -8.78 2.39
N PHE A 74 -8.98 -7.96 3.17
CA PHE A 74 -7.58 -8.16 3.49
C PHE A 74 -7.32 -8.14 4.99
N LYS A 75 -6.22 -8.80 5.35
CA LYS A 75 -5.50 -8.63 6.61
C LYS A 75 -4.02 -8.41 6.30
N LEU A 76 -3.32 -7.81 7.24
CA LEU A 76 -1.86 -7.77 7.21
C LEU A 76 -1.29 -9.11 7.67
N PHE A 77 -0.17 -9.53 7.08
CA PHE A 77 0.66 -10.60 7.66
C PHE A 77 1.41 -10.10 8.90
N GLU A 78 1.86 -8.85 8.85
CA GLU A 78 2.52 -8.12 9.94
C GLU A 78 2.31 -6.61 9.76
N SER A 79 2.56 -5.83 10.81
CA SER A 79 2.44 -4.38 10.75
C SER A 79 3.45 -3.75 9.79
N ILE A 80 3.02 -2.71 9.09
CA ILE A 80 3.85 -1.84 8.27
C ILE A 80 4.61 -0.85 9.17
N GLU A 81 5.88 -0.65 8.89
CA GLU A 81 6.75 0.35 9.49
C GLU A 81 6.92 1.56 8.58
N LYS A 82 7.04 2.74 9.18
CA LYS A 82 7.40 3.98 8.49
C LYS A 82 8.90 4.24 8.67
N ILE A 83 9.65 4.26 7.57
CA ILE A 83 11.09 4.52 7.58
C ILE A 83 11.42 5.71 6.68
N GLN A 84 12.30 6.59 7.15
CA GLN A 84 12.82 7.69 6.34
C GLN A 84 14.12 7.31 5.67
N CYS A 85 14.22 7.51 4.35
CA CYS A 85 15.42 7.20 3.59
C CYS A 85 16.53 8.20 3.91
N ASN A 86 17.72 7.70 4.26
CA ASN A 86 18.86 8.56 4.56
C ASN A 86 19.33 9.38 3.35
N SER A 87 19.23 8.82 2.14
CA SER A 87 19.67 9.44 0.89
C SER A 87 18.69 10.51 0.38
N CYS A 88 17.42 10.15 0.15
CA CYS A 88 16.46 11.04 -0.48
C CYS A 88 15.50 11.74 0.50
N LYS A 89 15.61 11.43 1.81
CA LYS A 89 14.77 11.97 2.89
C LYS A 89 13.27 11.71 2.78
N LYS A 90 12.83 10.96 1.76
CA LYS A 90 11.44 10.52 1.61
C LYS A 90 11.13 9.35 2.52
N GLU A 91 9.84 9.22 2.82
CA GLU A 91 9.29 8.16 3.65
C GLU A 91 9.04 6.91 2.79
N SER A 92 9.15 5.74 3.41
CA SER A 92 8.77 4.45 2.84
C SER A 92 8.03 3.66 3.89
N TYR A 93 7.10 2.83 3.41
CA TYR A 93 6.15 2.08 4.22
C TYR A 93 6.37 0.61 3.93
N ILE A 94 7.16 -0.05 4.78
CA ILE A 94 7.66 -1.40 4.55
C ILE A 94 7.35 -2.32 5.74
N ILE A 95 7.17 -3.61 5.50
CA ILE A 95 7.06 -4.64 6.54
C ILE A 95 8.44 -5.11 7.00
N SER A 96 8.53 -5.76 8.16
CA SER A 96 9.83 -6.15 8.71
C SER A 96 10.51 -7.28 7.90
N SER A 97 9.72 -8.13 7.25
CA SER A 97 10.20 -9.26 6.45
C SER A 97 10.64 -8.90 5.03
N GLU A 98 10.34 -7.67 4.54
CA GLU A 98 10.78 -7.26 3.21
C GLU A 98 12.18 -6.62 3.23
N ASN A 99 12.86 -6.65 2.08
CA ASN A 99 14.14 -5.98 1.94
C ASN A 99 13.98 -4.48 2.18
N ARG A 100 14.81 -3.93 3.07
CA ARG A 100 14.83 -2.51 3.42
C ARG A 100 15.43 -1.69 2.28
N ILE A 101 14.65 -1.48 1.23
CA ILE A 101 14.98 -0.68 0.05
C ILE A 101 14.02 0.51 -0.01
N CYS A 102 14.56 1.70 -0.30
CA CYS A 102 13.75 2.91 -0.44
C CYS A 102 12.73 2.76 -1.58
N GLN A 103 11.45 2.93 -1.24
CA GLN A 103 10.34 2.81 -2.19
C GLN A 103 10.23 4.01 -3.16
N ASN A 104 11.03 5.05 -2.96
CA ASN A 104 11.13 6.13 -3.92
C ASN A 104 11.86 5.63 -5.18
N SER A 105 11.12 5.50 -6.28
CA SER A 105 11.57 4.96 -7.57
C SER A 105 12.84 5.62 -8.13
N SER A 106 13.09 6.90 -7.78
CA SER A 106 14.28 7.64 -8.21
C SER A 106 15.52 7.48 -7.31
N CYS A 107 15.39 6.84 -6.15
CA CYS A 107 16.46 6.73 -5.15
C CYS A 107 17.13 5.35 -5.17
N GLY A 108 16.35 4.27 -5.03
CA GLY A 108 16.86 2.89 -5.02
C GLY A 108 17.88 2.56 -3.92
N SER A 109 18.13 3.47 -2.96
CA SER A 109 19.08 3.22 -1.87
C SER A 109 18.54 2.20 -0.87
N THR A 110 19.41 1.37 -0.32
CA THR A 110 19.12 0.54 0.86
C THR A 110 19.12 1.42 2.12
N PHE A 111 18.29 1.10 3.11
CA PHE A 111 18.25 1.82 4.38
C PHE A 111 19.45 1.52 5.27
#